data_AF-A0A0X8H1E8-F1
#
_entry.id   AF-A0A0X8H1E8-F1
#
_cell.length_a   1.000
_cell.length_b   1.000
_cell.length_c   1.000
_cell.angle_alpha   90.00
_cell.angle_beta   90.00
_cell.angle_gamma   90.00
#
_symmetry.space_group_name_H-M   'P 1'
#
loop_
_entity.id
_entity.type
_entity.pdbx_description
1 polymer ?
#
loop_
_entity_poly.entity_id
_entity_poly.type
_entity_poly.pdbx_seq_one_letter_code
_entity_poly.pdbx_strand_id
1 'polypeptide(L)'
;MEHITPWIDKVIWAITIYLGRTVQKLHKKDKAQGHAILSILRKDIIGIWEKARDRGYTTDYEYETMHSLICNYYDMGGNGLIHKVEKMYDQLEMRTDPLDRKYENKATS
;
A
#
# COMPACT_ATOMS: atom_id res chain seq x y z
N MET A 1 16.09 -25.67 -50.41
CA MET A 1 15.40 -25.24 -49.18
C MET A 1 16.20 -25.80 -48.03
N GLU A 2 17.18 -25.02 -47.60
CA GLU A 2 18.24 -25.46 -46.69
C GLU A 2 17.67 -25.74 -45.30
N HIS A 3 18.09 -26.88 -44.74
CA HIS A 3 17.83 -27.25 -43.35
C HIS A 3 18.42 -26.19 -42.43
N ILE A 4 17.59 -25.23 -42.01
CA ILE A 4 17.89 -24.35 -40.88
C ILE A 4 18.19 -25.30 -39.72
N THR A 5 19.43 -25.20 -39.28
CA THR A 5 20.13 -26.23 -38.56
C THR A 5 19.52 -26.48 -37.17
N PRO A 6 19.31 -27.74 -36.75
CA PRO A 6 18.59 -28.11 -35.52
C PRO A 6 19.22 -27.59 -34.21
N TRP A 7 20.42 -27.01 -34.26
CA TRP A 7 21.03 -26.32 -33.11
C TRP A 7 20.44 -24.93 -32.87
N ILE A 8 19.97 -24.24 -33.92
CA ILE A 8 19.34 -22.90 -33.80
C ILE A 8 18.03 -23.02 -33.04
N ASP A 9 17.19 -24.02 -33.36
CA ASP A 9 15.94 -24.28 -32.64
C ASP A 9 16.17 -24.59 -31.16
N LYS A 10 17.23 -25.34 -30.85
CA LYS A 10 17.62 -25.62 -29.45
C LYS A 10 18.06 -24.35 -28.72
N VAL A 11 18.80 -23.46 -29.38
CA VAL A 11 19.22 -22.16 -28.81
C VAL A 11 18.01 -21.26 -28.57
N ILE A 12 17.09 -21.16 -29.54
CA ILE A 12 15.85 -20.40 -29.41
C ILE A 12 15.03 -20.94 -28.23
N TRP A 13 14.85 -22.26 -28.13
CA TRP A 13 14.10 -22.89 -27.05
C TRP A 13 14.74 -22.64 -25.67
N ALA A 14 16.07 -22.71 -25.58
CA ALA A 14 16.79 -22.40 -24.35
C ALA A 14 16.61 -20.93 -23.91
N ILE A 15 16.64 -19.99 -24.87
CA ILE A 15 16.38 -18.57 -24.61
C ILE A 15 14.95 -18.36 -24.12
N THR A 16 13.96 -18.98 -24.77
CA THR A 16 12.54 -18.88 -24.36
C THR A 16 12.33 -19.37 -22.92
N ILE A 17 12.93 -20.51 -22.55
CA ILE A 17 12.84 -21.04 -21.18
C ILE A 17 13.52 -20.11 -20.18
N TYR A 18 14.69 -19.58 -20.52
CA TYR A 18 15.43 -18.67 -19.64
C TYR A 18 14.64 -17.38 -19.39
N LEU A 19 14.06 -16.79 -20.44
CA LEU A 19 13.22 -15.60 -20.34
C LEU A 19 11.95 -15.90 -19.53
N GLY A 20 11.26 -17.02 -19.79
CA GLY A 20 10.07 -17.43 -19.04
C GLY A 20 10.33 -17.59 -17.54
N ARG A 21 11.45 -18.24 -17.16
CA ARG A 21 11.85 -18.37 -15.75
C ARG A 21 12.19 -17.01 -15.12
N THR A 22 12.80 -16.10 -15.88
CA THR A 22 13.14 -14.75 -15.39
C THR A 22 11.87 -13.94 -15.14
N VAL A 23 10.92 -13.94 -16.07
CA VAL A 23 9.62 -13.28 -15.92
C VAL A 23 8.86 -13.85 -14.72
N GLN A 24 8.85 -15.17 -14.52
CA GLN A 24 8.24 -15.77 -13.33
C GLN A 24 8.92 -15.34 -12.02
N LYS A 25 10.24 -15.22 -12.01
CA LYS A 25 10.98 -14.74 -10.82
C LYS A 25 10.67 -13.27 -10.53
N LEU A 26 10.59 -12.43 -11.56
CA LEU A 26 10.22 -11.02 -11.43
C LEU A 26 8.80 -10.88 -10.89
N HIS A 27 7.82 -11.54 -11.50
CA HIS A 27 6.44 -11.55 -11.00
C HIS A 27 6.33 -12.02 -9.54
N LYS A 28 7.10 -13.04 -9.13
CA LYS A 28 7.12 -13.49 -7.74
C LYS A 28 7.69 -12.41 -6.79
N LYS A 29 8.74 -11.69 -7.22
CA LYS A 29 9.30 -10.57 -6.46
C LYS A 29 8.32 -9.42 -6.35
N ASP A 30 7.69 -9.02 -7.45
CA ASP A 30 6.72 -7.93 -7.50
C ASP A 30 5.52 -8.24 -6.60
N LYS A 31 5.01 -9.47 -6.67
CA LYS A 31 3.93 -9.93 -5.79
C LYS A 31 4.35 -9.92 -4.31
N ALA A 32 5.57 -10.37 -3.99
CA ALA A 32 6.08 -10.33 -2.62
C ALA A 32 6.25 -8.90 -2.10
N GLN A 33 6.75 -7.99 -2.94
CA GLN A 33 6.88 -6.56 -2.62
C GLN A 33 5.51 -5.91 -2.40
N GLY A 34 4.54 -6.18 -3.28
CA GLY A 34 3.16 -5.71 -3.12
C GLY A 34 2.53 -6.18 -1.81
N HIS A 35 2.72 -7.46 -1.45
CA HIS A 35 2.25 -7.99 -0.17
C HIS A 35 2.96 -7.35 1.04
N ALA A 36 4.26 -7.06 0.94
CA ALA A 36 4.99 -6.37 2.00
C ALA A 36 4.45 -4.95 2.22
N ILE A 37 4.22 -4.19 1.14
CA ILE A 37 3.68 -2.83 1.23
C ILE A 37 2.26 -2.85 1.79
N LEU A 38 1.39 -3.76 1.33
CA LEU A 38 0.05 -3.94 1.89
C LEU A 38 0.08 -4.26 3.39
N SER A 39 1.07 -5.03 3.85
CA SER A 39 1.24 -5.34 5.27
C SER A 39 1.65 -4.10 6.08
N ILE A 40 2.48 -3.22 5.51
CA ILE A 40 2.89 -1.96 6.15
C ILE A 40 1.69 -1.03 6.25
N LEU A 41 0.98 -0.79 5.14
CA LEU A 41 -0.22 0.03 5.11
C LEU A 41 -1.26 -0.44 6.14
N ARG A 42 -1.51 -1.76 6.21
CA ARG A 42 -2.42 -2.33 7.21
C ARG A 42 -1.97 -2.03 8.64
N LYS A 43 -0.67 -2.17 8.92
CA LYS A 43 -0.11 -1.90 10.25
C LYS A 43 -0.28 -0.43 10.63
N ASP A 44 -0.03 0.48 9.69
CA ASP A 44 -0.12 1.91 9.95
C ASP A 44 -1.57 2.36 10.17
N ILE A 45 -2.50 1.87 9.34
CA ILE A 45 -3.95 2.11 9.50
C ILE A 45 -4.44 1.62 10.87
N ILE A 46 -4.08 0.40 11.27
CA ILE A 46 -4.46 -0.14 12.59
C ILE A 46 -3.83 0.69 13.70
N GLY A 47 -2.57 1.09 13.57
CA GLY A 47 -1.88 1.89 14.57
C GLY A 47 -2.51 3.28 14.78
N ILE A 48 -2.97 3.94 13.71
CA ILE A 48 -3.71 5.20 13.81
C ILE A 48 -5.07 4.98 14.49
N TRP A 49 -5.81 3.94 14.07
CA TRP A 49 -7.09 3.61 14.67
C TRP A 49 -6.98 3.29 16.16
N GLU A 50 -5.99 2.49 16.59
CA GLU A 50 -5.81 2.16 18.01
C GLU A 50 -5.51 3.41 18.85
N LYS A 51 -4.62 4.30 18.37
CA LYS A 51 -4.34 5.57 19.06
C LYS A 51 -5.57 6.45 19.17
N ALA A 52 -6.35 6.57 18.09
CA ALA A 52 -7.55 7.39 18.07
C ALA A 52 -8.65 6.79 18.97
N ARG A 53 -8.83 5.46 18.93
CA ARG A 53 -9.75 4.72 19.80
C ARG A 53 -9.39 4.88 21.27
N ASP A 54 -8.12 4.73 21.62
CA ASP A 54 -7.67 4.82 23.01
C ASP A 54 -7.81 6.24 23.58
N ARG A 55 -7.73 7.27 22.71
CA ARG A 55 -8.02 8.67 23.07
C ARG A 55 -9.52 9.02 23.05
N GLY A 56 -10.33 8.24 22.33
CA GLY A 56 -11.76 8.49 22.11
C GLY A 56 -12.08 9.57 21.06
N TYR A 57 -11.07 10.11 20.38
CA TYR A 57 -11.21 11.10 19.32
C TYR A 57 -10.11 10.96 18.28
N THR A 58 -10.32 11.53 17.10
CA THR A 58 -9.32 11.66 16.05
C THR A 58 -9.01 13.13 15.77
N THR A 59 -7.78 13.44 15.34
CA THR A 59 -7.47 14.78 14.85
C THR A 59 -7.70 14.92 13.35
N ASP A 60 -7.84 16.16 12.86
CA ASP A 60 -7.99 16.46 11.43
C ASP A 60 -6.80 15.90 10.62
N TYR A 61 -5.58 16.12 11.11
CA TYR A 61 -4.36 15.57 10.51
C TYR A 61 -4.35 14.03 10.47
N GLU A 62 -4.78 13.38 11.54
CA GLU A 62 -4.85 11.91 11.60
C GLU A 62 -5.92 11.39 10.64
N TYR A 63 -7.04 12.09 10.50
CA TYR A 63 -8.10 11.75 9.57
C TYR A 63 -7.62 11.80 8.12
N GLU A 64 -6.95 12.88 7.71
CA GLU A 64 -6.35 12.99 6.38
C GLU A 64 -5.29 11.90 6.12
N THR A 65 -4.45 11.63 7.13
CA THR A 65 -3.44 10.58 7.06
C THR A 65 -4.09 9.20 6.89
N MET A 66 -5.11 8.91 7.69
CA MET A 66 -5.85 7.65 7.64
C MET A 66 -6.52 7.46 6.28
N HIS A 67 -7.17 8.51 5.76
CA HIS A 67 -7.82 8.47 4.46
C HIS A 67 -6.83 8.17 3.33
N SER A 68 -5.69 8.87 3.31
CA SER A 68 -4.61 8.64 2.35
C SER A 68 -4.07 7.20 2.40
N LEU A 69 -3.86 6.66 3.60
CA LEU A 69 -3.40 5.27 3.77
C LEU A 69 -4.43 4.25 3.29
N ILE A 70 -5.72 4.48 3.54
CA ILE A 70 -6.82 3.62 3.10
C ILE A 70 -6.95 3.64 1.58
N CYS A 71 -6.90 4.80 0.93
CA CYS A 71 -6.90 4.91 -0.53
C CYS A 71 -5.75 4.11 -1.14
N ASN A 72 -4.51 4.33 -0.66
CA ASN A 72 -3.34 3.58 -1.12
C ASN A 72 -3.49 2.07 -0.89
N TYR A 73 -4.11 1.66 0.23
CA TYR A 73 -4.36 0.27 0.53
C TYR A 73 -5.31 -0.38 -0.48
N TYR A 74 -6.41 0.28 -0.85
CA TYR A 74 -7.34 -0.23 -1.85
C TYR A 74 -6.77 -0.20 -3.27
N ASP A 75 -6.02 0.84 -3.64
CA ASP A 75 -5.36 0.94 -4.94
C ASP A 75 -4.38 -0.22 -5.19
N MET A 76 -3.78 -0.74 -4.12
CA MET A 76 -2.89 -1.91 -4.16
C MET A 76 -3.61 -3.27 -4.13
N GLY A 77 -4.94 -3.29 -4.20
CA GLY A 77 -5.73 -4.53 -4.14
C GLY A 77 -5.92 -5.07 -2.72
N GLY A 78 -5.93 -4.18 -1.73
CA GLY A 78 -6.21 -4.49 -0.34
C GLY A 78 -7.56 -5.17 -0.12
N ASN A 79 -7.70 -5.90 1.00
CA ASN A 79 -8.90 -6.69 1.29
C ASN A 79 -9.91 -5.94 2.18
N GLY A 80 -11.14 -6.46 2.28
CA GLY A 80 -12.23 -5.80 3.03
C GLY A 80 -12.06 -5.71 4.55
N LEU A 81 -10.94 -6.14 5.12
CA LEU A 81 -10.68 -6.02 6.56
C LEU A 81 -10.50 -4.55 6.96
N ILE A 82 -9.80 -3.77 6.14
CA ILE A 82 -9.57 -2.34 6.38
C ILE A 82 -10.88 -1.55 6.30
N HIS A 83 -11.84 -1.97 5.48
CA HIS A 83 -13.16 -1.34 5.40
C HIS A 83 -13.91 -1.31 6.75
N LYS A 84 -13.73 -2.35 7.57
CA LYS A 84 -14.34 -2.37 8.90
C LYS A 84 -13.65 -1.35 9.82
N VAL A 85 -12.32 -1.24 9.73
CA VAL A 85 -11.53 -0.29 10.52
C VAL A 85 -11.88 1.15 10.16
N GLU A 86 -11.98 1.45 8.87
CA GLU A 86 -12.47 2.71 8.32
C GLU A 86 -13.83 3.10 8.92
N LYS A 87 -14.82 2.20 8.85
CA LYS A 87 -16.15 2.43 9.45
C LYS A 87 -16.13 2.69 10.96
N MET A 88 -15.27 2.00 11.69
CA MET A 88 -15.13 2.22 13.15
C MET A 88 -14.39 3.53 13.46
N TYR A 89 -13.51 3.95 12.56
CA TYR A 89 -12.74 5.18 12.68
C TYR A 89 -13.59 6.41 12.36
N ASP A 90 -14.44 6.35 11.33
CA ASP A 90 -15.39 7.42 10.96
C ASP A 90 -16.44 7.70 12.04
N GLN A 91 -16.59 6.80 13.02
CA GLN A 91 -17.47 6.98 14.17
C GLN A 91 -16.85 7.81 15.31
N LEU A 92 -15.54 8.10 15.23
CA LEU A 92 -14.86 8.87 16.26
C LEU A 92 -15.17 10.36 16.13
N GLU A 93 -15.27 11.04 17.27
CA GLU A 93 -15.37 12.50 17.29
C GLU A 93 -14.10 13.11 16.69
N MET A 94 -14.26 14.00 15.73
CA MET A 94 -13.16 14.74 15.12
C MET A 94 -12.87 16.00 15.94
N ARG A 95 -11.60 16.23 16.27
CA ARG A 95 -11.14 17.39 17.02
C ARG A 95 -9.99 18.06 16.31
N THR A 96 -10.05 19.39 16.25
CA THR A 96 -8.94 20.18 15.73
C THR A 96 -7.71 20.02 16.62
N ASP A 97 -6.56 19.70 16.03
CA ASP A 97 -5.34 19.51 16.80
C ASP A 97 -4.92 20.87 17.41
N PRO A 98 -4.63 20.95 18.73
CA PRO A 98 -4.08 22.17 19.32
C PRO A 98 -2.77 22.65 18.66
N LEU A 99 -2.05 21.78 17.93
CA LEU A 99 -0.90 22.15 17.11
C LEU A 99 -1.28 22.98 15.88
N ASP A 100 -2.45 22.78 15.26
CA ASP A 100 -2.88 23.59 14.11
C ASP A 100 -3.01 25.07 14.49
N ARG A 101 -3.57 25.35 15.67
CA ARG A 101 -3.64 26.71 16.23
C ARG A 101 -2.25 27.32 16.46
N LYS A 102 -1.21 26.53 16.72
CA LYS A 102 0.16 27.04 16.96
C LYS A 102 0.82 27.51 15.67
N TYR A 103 0.45 26.94 14.52
CA TYR A 103 0.95 27.35 13.21
C TYR A 103 0.15 28.53 12.63
N GLU A 104 -1.17 28.58 12.85
CA GLU A 104 -1.99 29.75 12.48
C GLU A 104 -1.53 31.03 13.17
N ASN A 105 -1.24 30.97 14.48
CA ASN A 105 -0.78 32.12 15.26
C ASN A 105 0.65 32.58 14.89
N LYS A 106 1.44 31.72 14.22
CA LYS A 106 2.77 32.10 13.71
C LYS A 106 2.75 32.69 12.30
N ALA A 107 1.71 32.40 11.51
CA ALA A 107 1.55 32.97 10.17
C ALA A 107 0.99 34.40 10.20
N THR A 108 0.49 34.85 11.35
CA THR A 108 -0.14 36.16 11.57
C THR A 108 0.65 37.11 12.49
N SER A 109 1.88 36.75 12.87
CA SER A 109 2.86 37.60 13.58
C SER A 109 4.06 37.90 12.68
#